data_AF-A0A1D2SFP2-F1
#
_entry.id   AF-A0A1D2SFP2-F1
#
_cell.length_a   1.000
_cell.length_b   1.000
_cell.length_c   1.000
_cell.angle_alpha   90.00
_cell.angle_beta   90.00
_cell.angle_gamma   90.00
#
_symmetry.space_group_name_H-M   'P 1'
#
loop_
_entity.id
_entity.type
_entity.pdbx_description
1 polymer ?
#
loop_
_entity_poly.entity_id
_entity_poly.type
_entity_poly.pdbx_seq_one_letter_code
_entity_poly.pdbx_strand_id
1 'polypeptide(L)'
;MSTWVAGERKARYLAHAAQIAAMLGQREKARALLQDLDTESRVPESGVTAGQVLQARAELNWLERKTEEAQRQMHGARAVLQQQGAVIEAARIRLRLAELLARQADHGAARMELSAAENVFQAAGATGFLDRCLALRDILET
;
A
#
# COMPACT_ATOMS: atom_id res chain seq x y z
N MET A 1 -4.34 18.65 25.73
CA MET A 1 -5.11 17.88 24.72
C MET A 1 -4.38 17.95 23.36
N SER A 2 -3.13 17.47 23.28
CA SER A 2 -2.20 17.87 22.18
C SER A 2 -1.15 16.81 21.78
N THR A 3 -0.84 15.85 22.64
CA THR A 3 0.20 14.83 22.38
C THR A 3 -0.29 13.73 21.42
N TRP A 4 -1.58 13.38 21.47
CA TRP A 4 -2.17 12.31 20.65
C TRP A 4 -2.24 12.68 19.16
N VAL A 5 -2.73 13.88 18.82
CA VAL A 5 -2.83 14.35 17.42
C VAL A 5 -1.44 14.53 16.79
N ALA A 6 -0.45 14.94 17.58
CA ALA A 6 0.93 15.06 17.11
C ALA A 6 1.55 13.68 16.82
N GLY A 7 1.33 12.71 17.70
CA GLY A 7 1.79 11.33 17.53
C GLY A 7 1.18 10.64 16.30
N GLU A 8 -0.11 10.85 16.03
CA GLU A 8 -0.78 10.27 14.87
C GLU A 8 -0.34 10.92 13.54
N ARG A 9 -0.15 12.24 13.51
CA ARG A 9 0.43 12.90 12.33
C ARG A 9 1.83 12.39 12.03
N LYS A 10 2.67 12.28 13.06
CA LYS A 10 4.03 11.73 12.93
C LYS A 10 4.01 10.30 12.39
N ALA A 11 3.14 9.44 12.93
CA ALA A 11 2.99 8.06 12.47
C ALA A 11 2.65 7.99 10.98
N ARG A 12 1.70 8.83 10.54
CA ARG A 12 1.33 8.94 9.12
C ARG A 12 2.49 9.38 8.23
N TYR A 13 3.26 10.39 8.66
CA TYR A 13 4.41 10.87 7.89
C TYR A 13 5.49 9.79 7.76
N LEU A 14 5.83 9.12 8.86
CA LEU A 14 6.81 8.04 8.86
C LEU A 14 6.35 6.87 7.99
N ALA A 15 5.08 6.47 8.07
CA ALA A 15 4.51 5.43 7.22
C ALA A 15 4.64 5.76 5.73
N HIS A 16 4.22 6.96 5.32
CA HIS A 16 4.35 7.38 3.93
C HIS A 16 5.80 7.50 3.47
N ALA A 17 6.69 8.06 4.31
CA ALA A 17 8.11 8.16 3.98
C ALA A 17 8.75 6.77 3.81
N ALA A 18 8.40 5.83 4.69
CA ALA A 18 8.87 4.44 4.60
C ALA A 18 8.35 3.74 3.34
N GLN A 19 7.07 3.92 3.01
CA GLN A 19 6.47 3.40 1.79
C GLN A 19 7.20 3.92 0.54
N ILE A 20 7.43 5.23 0.43
CA ILE A 20 8.14 5.83 -0.69
C ILE A 20 9.58 5.31 -0.76
N ALA A 21 10.29 5.28 0.38
CA ALA A 21 11.65 4.74 0.44
C ALA A 21 11.72 3.28 -0.05
N ALA A 22 10.77 2.44 0.37
CA ALA A 22 10.68 1.06 -0.08
C ALA A 22 10.39 0.95 -1.58
N MET A 23 9.44 1.73 -2.10
CA MET A 23 9.12 1.78 -3.53
C MET A 23 10.29 2.23 -4.41
N LEU A 24 11.18 3.08 -3.87
CA LEU A 24 12.42 3.52 -4.52
C LEU A 24 13.60 2.55 -4.32
N GLY A 25 13.40 1.40 -3.67
CA GLY A 25 14.46 0.43 -3.40
C GLY A 25 15.42 0.82 -2.28
N GLN A 26 15.14 1.89 -1.53
CA GLN A 26 15.97 2.38 -0.41
C GLN A 26 15.71 1.56 0.86
N ARG A 27 16.11 0.28 0.83
CA ARG A 27 15.80 -0.72 1.87
C ARG A 27 16.15 -0.27 3.28
N GLU A 28 17.39 0.17 3.50
CA GLU A 28 17.87 0.54 4.83
C GLU A 28 17.11 1.77 5.38
N LYS A 29 16.80 2.73 4.50
CA LYS A 29 16.02 3.91 4.87
C LYS A 29 14.58 3.55 5.24
N ALA A 30 13.94 2.69 4.46
CA ALA A 30 12.58 2.22 4.76
C ALA A 30 12.54 1.46 6.11
N ARG A 31 13.55 0.63 6.38
CA ARG A 31 13.68 -0.08 7.66
C ARG A 31 13.86 0.88 8.84
N ALA A 32 14.76 1.85 8.72
CA ALA A 32 14.98 2.85 9.77
C ALA A 32 13.71 3.64 10.08
N LEU A 33 12.99 4.11 9.04
CA LEU A 33 11.74 4.87 9.23
C LEU A 33 10.63 4.04 9.92
N LEU A 34 10.53 2.74 9.63
CA LEU A 34 9.58 1.85 10.31
C LEU A 34 10.03 1.54 11.75
N GLN A 35 11.33 1.47 12.02
CA GLN A 35 11.85 1.32 13.38
C GLN A 35 11.60 2.55 14.24
N ASP A 36 11.79 3.75 13.68
CA ASP A 36 11.46 5.02 14.33
C ASP A 36 9.96 5.08 14.63
N LEU A 37 9.12 4.65 13.67
CA LEU A 37 7.68 4.55 13.84
C LEU A 37 7.31 3.62 15.01
N ASP A 38 7.95 2.46 15.12
CA ASP A 38 7.71 1.48 16.19
C ASP A 38 8.17 1.95 17.57
N THR A 39 9.24 2.76 17.61
CA THR A 39 9.85 3.23 18.85
C THR A 39 9.18 4.49 19.37
N GLU A 40 8.82 5.41 18.48
CA GLU A 40 8.47 6.79 18.84
C GLU A 40 6.98 7.10 18.69
N SER A 41 6.24 6.27 17.96
CA SER A 41 4.83 6.51 17.65
C SER A 41 3.98 5.37 18.19
N ARG A 42 2.92 5.73 18.93
CA ARG A 42 1.83 4.79 19.22
C ARG A 42 1.04 4.62 17.94
N VAL A 43 1.45 3.67 17.09
CA VAL A 43 0.73 3.35 15.85
C VAL A 43 -0.70 3.01 16.23
N PRO A 44 -1.71 3.70 15.67
CA PRO A 44 -3.10 3.34 15.91
C PRO A 44 -3.34 1.87 15.53
N GLU A 45 -4.02 1.12 16.40
CA GLU A 45 -4.41 -0.27 16.11
C GLU A 45 -5.49 -0.35 15.02
N SER A 46 -6.16 0.77 14.72
CA SER A 46 -7.23 0.88 13.75
C SER A 46 -7.20 2.24 13.03
N GLY A 47 -8.01 2.38 11.98
CA GLY A 47 -8.09 3.61 11.20
C GLY A 47 -7.18 3.61 9.96
N VAL A 48 -7.26 4.70 9.20
CA VAL A 48 -6.51 4.87 7.93
C VAL A 48 -4.99 4.79 8.16
N THR A 49 -4.51 5.37 9.26
CA THR A 49 -3.08 5.34 9.63
C THR A 49 -2.58 3.90 9.81
N ALA A 50 -3.37 3.01 10.42
CA ALA A 50 -3.02 1.60 10.58
C ALA A 50 -2.87 0.89 9.22
N GLY A 51 -3.79 1.15 8.29
CA GLY A 51 -3.72 0.64 6.92
C GLY A 51 -2.47 1.12 6.17
N GLN A 52 -2.11 2.40 6.33
CA GLN A 52 -0.90 2.98 5.73
C GLN A 52 0.39 2.35 6.29
N VAL A 53 0.45 2.09 7.59
CA VAL A 53 1.59 1.40 8.21
C VAL A 53 1.71 -0.03 7.68
N LEU A 54 0.61 -0.78 7.59
CA LEU A 54 0.60 -2.12 7.00
C LEU A 54 1.09 -2.11 5.55
N GLN A 55 0.66 -1.13 4.75
CA GLN A 55 1.14 -0.98 3.37
C GLN A 55 2.65 -0.68 3.32
N ALA A 56 3.16 0.21 4.17
CA ALA A 56 4.58 0.54 4.21
C ALA A 56 5.44 -0.69 4.58
N ARG A 57 4.99 -1.49 5.56
CA ARG A 57 5.63 -2.76 5.90
C ARG A 57 5.57 -3.76 4.75
N ALA A 58 4.45 -3.82 4.04
CA ALA A 58 4.31 -4.71 2.90
C ALA A 58 5.30 -4.38 1.78
N GLU A 59 5.49 -3.09 1.46
CA GLU A 59 6.49 -2.64 0.48
C GLU A 59 7.93 -3.00 0.91
N LEU A 60 8.25 -2.85 2.20
CA LEU A 60 9.56 -3.28 2.72
C LEU A 60 9.73 -4.80 2.61
N ASN A 61 8.72 -5.58 3.00
CA ASN A 61 8.76 -7.04 2.88
C ASN A 61 8.90 -7.49 1.43
N TRP A 62 8.24 -6.79 0.49
CA TRP A 62 8.42 -7.04 -0.94
C TRP A 62 9.87 -6.82 -1.37
N LEU A 63 10.44 -5.68 -0.99
CA LEU A 63 11.84 -5.33 -1.27
C LEU A 63 12.83 -6.34 -0.65
N GLU A 64 12.48 -6.90 0.51
CA GLU A 64 13.23 -7.96 1.20
C GLU A 64 12.98 -9.38 0.65
N ARG A 65 12.24 -9.51 -0.45
CA ARG A 65 11.85 -10.78 -1.08
C ARG A 65 11.02 -11.71 -0.18
N LYS A 66 10.35 -11.16 0.83
CA LYS A 66 9.38 -11.83 1.69
C LYS A 66 7.98 -11.71 1.09
N THR A 67 7.83 -12.25 -0.13
CA THR A 67 6.65 -12.06 -0.98
C THR A 67 5.34 -12.42 -0.28
N GLU A 68 5.27 -13.58 0.38
CA GLU A 68 4.03 -14.01 1.04
C GLU A 68 3.63 -13.07 2.18
N GLU A 69 4.61 -12.61 2.97
CA GLU A 69 4.36 -11.65 4.05
C GLU A 69 3.93 -10.29 3.49
N ALA A 70 4.54 -9.85 2.39
CA ALA A 70 4.14 -8.63 1.70
C ALA A 70 2.67 -8.72 1.23
N GLN A 71 2.29 -9.81 0.57
CA GLN A 71 0.91 -10.00 0.10
C GLN A 71 -0.09 -10.06 1.27
N ARG A 72 0.23 -10.81 2.34
CA ARG A 72 -0.59 -10.86 3.56
C ARG A 72 -0.82 -9.46 4.14
N GLN A 73 0.25 -8.66 4.24
CA GLN A 73 0.16 -7.30 4.76
C GLN A 73 -0.59 -6.34 3.83
N MET A 74 -0.46 -6.48 2.50
CA MET A 74 -1.27 -5.71 1.55
C MET A 74 -2.76 -6.03 1.68
N HIS A 75 -3.12 -7.31 1.82
CA HIS A 75 -4.50 -7.70 2.06
C HIS A 75 -5.03 -7.17 3.40
N GLY A 76 -4.22 -7.23 4.46
CA GLY A 76 -4.54 -6.64 5.76
C GLY A 76 -4.77 -5.13 5.67
N ALA A 77 -3.85 -4.40 5.03
CA ALA A 77 -3.96 -2.95 4.80
C ALA A 77 -5.26 -2.60 4.05
N ARG A 78 -5.57 -3.36 2.98
CA ARG A 78 -6.81 -3.20 2.21
C ARG A 78 -8.04 -3.41 3.07
N ALA A 79 -8.09 -4.48 3.87
CA ALA A 79 -9.22 -4.80 4.74
C ALA A 79 -9.48 -3.68 5.76
N VAL A 80 -8.41 -3.17 6.40
CA VAL A 80 -8.50 -2.03 7.33
C VAL A 80 -9.07 -0.81 6.61
N LEU A 81 -8.55 -0.44 5.44
CA LEU A 81 -9.04 0.73 4.71
C LEU A 81 -10.50 0.60 4.26
N GLN A 82 -10.92 -0.60 3.85
CA GLN A 82 -12.32 -0.88 3.49
C GLN A 82 -13.27 -0.71 4.68
N GLN A 83 -12.89 -1.23 5.85
CA GLN A 83 -13.68 -1.06 7.08
C GLN A 83 -13.83 0.41 7.48
N GLN A 84 -12.87 1.26 7.12
CA GLN A 84 -12.90 2.70 7.38
C GLN A 84 -13.58 3.51 6.27
N GLY A 85 -14.12 2.86 5.23
CA GLY A 85 -14.73 3.54 4.09
C GLY A 85 -13.73 4.26 3.16
N ALA A 86 -12.42 4.03 3.34
CA ALA A 86 -11.36 4.57 2.49
C ALA A 86 -11.23 3.76 1.18
N VAL A 87 -12.32 3.73 0.40
CA VAL A 87 -12.49 2.84 -0.76
C VAL A 87 -11.45 3.11 -1.87
N ILE A 88 -11.09 4.37 -2.12
CA ILE A 88 -10.04 4.74 -3.08
C ILE A 88 -8.66 4.24 -2.62
N GLU A 89 -8.32 4.42 -1.34
CA GLU A 89 -7.04 3.94 -0.81
C GLU A 89 -6.95 2.41 -0.86
N ALA A 90 -8.03 1.70 -0.55
CA ALA A 90 -8.10 0.26 -0.70
C ALA A 90 -7.89 -0.19 -2.16
N ALA A 91 -8.47 0.52 -3.14
CA ALA A 91 -8.24 0.25 -4.56
C ALA A 91 -6.81 0.57 -5.01
N ARG A 92 -6.18 1.62 -4.45
CA ARG A 92 -4.76 1.93 -4.70
C ARG A 92 -3.84 0.79 -4.24
N ILE A 93 -4.15 0.15 -3.11
CA ILE A 93 -3.42 -1.04 -2.67
C ILE A 93 -3.59 -2.20 -3.65
N ARG A 94 -4.81 -2.43 -4.18
CA ARG A 94 -5.05 -3.46 -5.20
C ARG A 94 -4.23 -3.21 -6.47
N LEU A 95 -4.25 -1.99 -6.99
CA LEU A 95 -3.45 -1.63 -8.16
C LEU A 95 -1.95 -1.87 -7.89
N ARG A 96 -1.47 -1.48 -6.72
CA ARG A 96 -0.08 -1.72 -6.35
C ARG A 96 0.25 -3.22 -6.26
N LEU A 97 -0.62 -4.03 -5.67
CA LEU A 97 -0.46 -5.48 -5.60
C LEU A 97 -0.45 -6.10 -7.02
N ALA A 98 -1.31 -5.64 -7.92
CA ALA A 98 -1.31 -6.08 -9.31
C ALA A 98 0.02 -5.77 -10.01
N GLU A 99 0.59 -4.57 -9.83
CA GLU A 99 1.92 -4.23 -10.37
C GLU A 99 3.02 -5.15 -9.83
N LEU A 100 2.92 -5.58 -8.57
CA LEU A 100 3.90 -6.43 -7.93
C LEU A 100 3.78 -7.88 -8.42
N LEU A 101 2.56 -8.41 -8.49
CA LEU A 101 2.27 -9.73 -9.06
C LEU A 101 2.70 -9.85 -10.52
N ALA A 102 2.48 -8.80 -11.32
CA ALA A 102 2.94 -8.74 -12.70
C ALA A 102 4.47 -8.90 -12.81
N ARG A 103 5.23 -8.28 -11.91
CA ARG A 103 6.71 -8.42 -11.84
C ARG A 103 7.17 -9.83 -11.45
N GLN A 104 6.29 -10.63 -10.83
CA GLN A 104 6.54 -12.03 -10.50
C GLN A 104 6.02 -13.00 -11.57
N ALA A 105 5.57 -12.49 -12.72
CA ALA A 105 4.92 -13.28 -13.78
C ALA A 105 3.63 -13.99 -13.35
N ASP A 106 3.03 -13.60 -12.22
CA ASP A 106 1.70 -14.06 -11.83
C ASP A 106 0.63 -13.16 -12.49
N HIS A 107 0.51 -13.30 -13.80
CA HIS A 107 -0.39 -12.49 -14.62
C HIS A 107 -1.86 -12.78 -14.31
N GLY A 108 -2.19 -13.99 -13.86
CA GLY A 108 -3.55 -14.36 -13.47
C GLY A 108 -4.02 -13.56 -12.26
N ALA A 109 -3.24 -13.61 -11.16
CA ALA A 109 -3.57 -12.86 -9.96
C ALA A 109 -3.47 -11.34 -10.19
N ALA A 110 -2.50 -10.89 -11.00
CA ALA A 110 -2.36 -9.47 -11.35
C ALA A 110 -3.61 -8.93 -12.07
N ARG A 111 -4.16 -9.66 -13.05
CA ARG A 111 -5.40 -9.25 -13.75
C ARG A 111 -6.59 -9.17 -12.80
N MET A 112 -6.73 -10.14 -11.89
CA MET A 112 -7.81 -10.13 -10.90
C MET A 112 -7.77 -8.89 -10.00
N GLU A 113 -6.60 -8.56 -9.45
CA GLU A 113 -6.44 -7.37 -8.59
C GLU A 113 -6.60 -6.07 -9.38
N LEU A 114 -6.10 -6.02 -10.62
CA LEU A 114 -6.25 -4.87 -11.52
C LEU A 114 -7.72 -4.58 -11.83
N SER A 115 -8.49 -5.57 -12.29
CA SER A 115 -9.92 -5.39 -12.59
C SER A 115 -10.72 -4.94 -11.36
N ALA A 116 -10.39 -5.46 -10.18
CA ALA A 116 -11.03 -5.05 -8.93
C ALA A 116 -10.66 -3.62 -8.49
N ALA A 117 -9.50 -3.09 -8.90
CA ALA A 117 -9.12 -1.71 -8.67
C ALA A 117 -9.79 -0.77 -9.68
N GLU A 118 -9.79 -1.14 -10.96
CA GLU A 118 -10.39 -0.37 -12.07
C GLU A 118 -11.85 -0.05 -11.82
N ASN A 119 -12.66 -1.04 -11.41
CA ASN A 119 -14.09 -0.84 -11.12
C ASN A 119 -14.31 0.28 -10.09
N VAL A 120 -13.46 0.34 -9.07
CA VAL A 120 -13.54 1.38 -8.03
C VAL A 120 -13.13 2.75 -8.59
N PHE A 121 -12.04 2.81 -9.33
CA PHE A 121 -11.57 4.07 -9.91
C PHE A 121 -12.56 4.63 -10.95
N GLN A 122 -13.19 3.76 -11.73
CA GLN A 122 -14.22 4.15 -12.68
C GLN A 122 -15.45 4.72 -11.97
N ALA A 123 -15.96 4.03 -10.93
CA ALA A 123 -17.09 4.51 -10.14
C ALA A 123 -16.81 5.87 -9.48
N ALA A 124 -15.54 6.14 -9.13
CA ALA A 124 -15.12 7.38 -8.50
C ALA A 124 -14.66 8.48 -9.48
N GLY A 125 -14.64 8.22 -10.79
CA GLY A 125 -14.11 9.15 -11.79
C GLY A 125 -12.62 9.47 -11.61
N ALA A 126 -11.83 8.56 -11.03
CA ALA A 126 -10.43 8.78 -10.69
C ALA A 126 -9.50 8.55 -11.89
N THR A 127 -9.57 9.44 -12.87
CA THR A 127 -8.91 9.32 -14.19
C THR A 127 -7.41 9.01 -14.10
N GLY A 128 -6.66 9.69 -13.23
CA GLY A 128 -5.22 9.44 -13.08
C GLY A 128 -4.87 8.02 -12.60
N PHE A 129 -5.77 7.32 -11.90
CA PHE A 129 -5.57 5.91 -11.57
C PHE A 129 -6.01 4.99 -12.71
N LEU A 130 -7.03 5.37 -13.49
CA LEU A 130 -7.44 4.62 -14.67
C LEU A 130 -6.34 4.58 -15.73
N ASP A 131 -5.61 5.68 -15.94
CA ASP A 131 -4.47 5.72 -16.86
C ASP A 131 -3.36 4.72 -16.44
N ARG A 132 -3.10 4.62 -15.12
CA ARG A 132 -2.17 3.63 -14.58
C ARG A 132 -2.66 2.20 -14.75
N CYS A 133 -3.97 1.98 -14.59
CA CYS A 133 -4.58 0.69 -14.80
C CYS A 133 -4.44 0.22 -16.26
N LEU A 134 -4.70 1.13 -17.22
CA LEU A 134 -4.51 0.87 -18.65
C LEU A 134 -3.06 0.49 -18.96
N ALA A 135 -2.10 1.29 -18.47
CA ALA A 135 -0.68 1.00 -18.68
C ALA A 135 -0.26 -0.37 -18.13
N LEU A 136 -0.80 -0.78 -16.97
CA LEU A 136 -0.53 -2.11 -16.42
C LEU A 136 -1.19 -3.22 -17.26
N ARG A 137 -2.38 -2.98 -17.80
CA ARG A 137 -3.09 -3.95 -18.64
C ARG A 137 -2.32 -4.28 -19.90
N ASP A 138 -1.79 -3.27 -20.59
CA ASP A 138 -0.98 -3.46 -21.80
C ASP A 138 0.24 -4.35 -21.52
N ILE A 139 0.87 -4.19 -20.35
CA ILE A 139 1.99 -5.04 -19.89
C ILE A 139 1.54 -6.48 -19.65
N LEU A 140 0.32 -6.70 -19.14
CA LEU A 140 -0.22 -8.02 -18.84
C LEU A 140 -0.73 -8.77 -20.09
N GLU A 141 -0.92 -8.08 -21.21
CA GLU A 141 -1.37 -8.65 -22.48
C GLU A 141 -0.21 -8.98 -23.44
N THR A 142 1.01 -8.53 -23.11
CA THR A 142 2.25 -8.84 -23.82
C THR A 142 2.87 -10.13 -23.30
#